data_AF-A0A5J9TW37-F1
#
_entry.id   AF-A0A5J9TW37-F1
#
_cell.length_a   1.000
_cell.length_b   1.000
_cell.length_c   1.000
_cell.angle_alpha   90.00
_cell.angle_beta   90.00
_cell.angle_gamma   90.00
#
_symmetry.space_group_name_H-M   'P 1'
#
loop_
_entity.id
_entity.type
_entity.pdbx_description
1 polymer ?
#
loop_
_entity_poly.entity_id
_entity_poly.type
_entity_poly.pdbx_seq_one_letter_code
_entity_poly.pdbx_strand_id
1 'polypeptide(L)'
;MADRASHSVLLLLLCFQLITTSLCQFPPSDRDLAALIKIREHFGNPDVFAGWRPGTTCMSWWPAACNEQGRVTKLFLDNLTIINSTLPPAIGELEMLETLSIINMPGLHGPIPDTFGNLRHLSIFNIMVTNVSGSIPASLSRTNLTSVNFFRNKLTGKIPRSLEKLPYLTSFDAAYNDLVGTIPPRLVHGGTPDRPLVLWVDNNRLSGTIPWPYAFETHMMEFSVANNQLTGDASFLFGRQKTVSGTINLSGNKLRFNLTGLEMPKQLLFLNLSHNRIYGGVPVSLRESKVAVLDLSYNELCGEIPTGGHMVQFKAAAYEHNKCLWDAAAAVREGTTLMGRSCF
;
A
#
# COMPACT_ATOMS: atom_id res chain seq x y z
N MET A 1 57.70 -29.61 -39.33
CA MET A 1 56.27 -29.46 -38.97
C MET A 1 56.05 -28.80 -37.59
N ALA A 2 57.04 -28.12 -37.02
CA ALA A 2 56.96 -27.54 -35.66
C ALA A 2 57.01 -26.00 -35.65
N ASP A 3 56.54 -25.34 -36.72
CA ASP A 3 56.73 -23.88 -36.87
C ASP A 3 55.46 -23.11 -37.29
N ARG A 4 54.29 -23.77 -37.28
CA ARG A 4 52.98 -23.11 -37.50
C ARG A 4 52.09 -23.01 -36.26
N ALA A 5 52.50 -23.59 -35.14
CA ALA A 5 51.75 -23.50 -33.88
C ALA A 5 52.06 -22.23 -33.06
N SER A 6 53.22 -21.60 -33.27
CA SER A 6 53.66 -20.43 -32.49
C SER A 6 53.00 -19.11 -32.94
N HIS A 7 52.67 -18.97 -34.23
CA HIS A 7 52.03 -17.76 -34.75
C HIS A 7 50.53 -17.67 -34.45
N SER A 8 49.84 -18.81 -34.29
CA SER A 8 48.40 -18.83 -33.94
C SER A 8 48.16 -18.53 -32.46
N VAL A 9 49.10 -18.87 -31.58
CA VAL A 9 49.01 -18.55 -30.14
C VAL A 9 49.34 -17.08 -29.87
N LEU A 10 50.23 -16.47 -30.66
CA LEU A 10 50.55 -15.05 -30.55
C LEU A 10 49.40 -14.14 -31.03
N LEU A 11 48.64 -14.55 -32.05
CA LEU A 11 47.43 -13.82 -32.48
C LEU A 11 46.26 -13.95 -31.49
N LEU A 12 46.12 -15.09 -30.81
CA LEU A 12 45.11 -15.29 -29.76
C LEU A 12 45.43 -14.52 -28.46
N LEU A 13 46.71 -14.28 -28.17
CA LEU A 13 47.13 -13.44 -27.04
C LEU A 13 47.00 -11.93 -27.33
N LEU A 14 47.06 -11.51 -28.60
CA LEU A 14 46.81 -10.11 -28.98
C LEU A 14 45.32 -9.77 -29.13
N CYS A 15 44.46 -10.75 -29.46
CA CYS A 15 43.00 -10.56 -29.36
C CYS A 15 42.48 -10.57 -27.91
N PHE A 16 43.25 -11.09 -26.94
CA PHE A 16 42.92 -11.00 -25.51
C PHE A 16 43.45 -9.72 -24.84
N GLN A 17 44.37 -9.00 -25.49
CA GLN A 17 44.90 -7.72 -25.03
C GLN A 17 44.12 -6.50 -25.56
N LEU A 18 43.10 -6.73 -26.40
CA LEU A 18 42.04 -5.75 -26.73
C LEU A 18 40.75 -5.97 -25.94
N ILE A 19 40.79 -6.82 -24.90
CA ILE A 19 39.83 -6.78 -23.79
C ILE A 19 40.53 -6.15 -22.57
N THR A 20 41.21 -5.02 -22.80
CA THR A 20 41.54 -4.11 -21.71
C THR A 20 40.23 -3.47 -21.26
N THR A 21 39.75 -3.89 -20.09
CA THR A 21 38.93 -3.07 -19.19
C THR A 21 37.72 -2.37 -19.83
N SER A 22 36.82 -3.12 -20.44
CA SER A 22 35.41 -2.72 -20.51
C SER A 22 34.63 -3.38 -19.37
N LEU A 23 35.17 -3.31 -18.15
CA LEU A 23 34.29 -3.37 -16.99
C LEU A 23 33.53 -2.04 -17.05
N CYS A 24 32.21 -2.09 -17.23
CA CYS A 24 31.30 -0.96 -17.11
C CYS A 24 31.53 -0.22 -15.77
N GLN A 25 32.57 0.62 -15.69
CA GLN A 25 32.68 1.65 -14.68
C GLN A 25 31.91 2.82 -15.25
N PHE A 26 30.59 2.79 -15.11
CA PHE A 26 29.80 3.99 -15.29
C PHE A 26 30.29 4.98 -14.22
N PRO A 27 30.97 6.07 -14.60
CA PRO A 27 31.48 7.02 -13.62
C PRO A 27 30.27 7.55 -12.86
N PRO A 28 30.28 7.47 -11.52
CA PRO A 28 29.16 7.96 -10.73
C PRO A 28 28.95 9.46 -10.97
N SER A 29 27.70 9.90 -10.92
CA SER A 29 27.41 11.33 -10.98
C SER A 29 27.99 12.06 -9.77
N ASP A 30 28.88 13.02 -10.00
CA ASP A 30 29.44 13.88 -8.94
C ASP A 30 28.34 14.59 -8.14
N ARG A 31 27.23 14.94 -8.80
CA ARG A 31 26.08 15.57 -8.17
C ARG A 31 25.35 14.62 -7.22
N ASP A 32 25.04 13.41 -7.67
CA ASP A 32 24.36 12.43 -6.80
C ASP A 32 25.30 11.99 -5.67
N LEU A 33 26.61 11.86 -5.91
CA LEU A 33 27.60 11.62 -4.87
C LEU A 33 27.60 12.73 -3.81
N ALA A 34 27.55 14.00 -4.22
CA ALA A 34 27.48 15.12 -3.29
C ALA A 34 26.20 15.06 -2.43
N ALA A 35 25.06 14.69 -3.00
CA ALA A 35 23.82 14.47 -2.25
C ALA A 35 23.94 13.29 -1.27
N LEU A 36 24.52 12.17 -1.70
CA LEU A 36 24.76 11.01 -0.83
C LEU A 36 25.68 11.37 0.35
N ILE A 37 26.75 12.12 0.14
CA ILE A 37 27.63 12.58 1.23
C ILE A 37 26.85 13.39 2.26
N LYS A 38 25.99 14.33 1.83
CA LYS A 38 25.10 15.09 2.75
C LYS A 38 24.16 14.17 3.53
N ILE A 39 23.58 13.16 2.89
CA ILE A 39 22.69 12.17 3.53
C ILE A 39 23.47 11.38 4.59
N ARG A 40 24.69 10.92 4.27
CA ARG A 40 25.55 10.20 5.21
C ARG A 40 25.86 11.05 6.43
N GLU A 41 26.28 12.30 6.21
CA GLU A 41 26.62 13.23 7.30
C GLU A 41 25.40 13.52 8.19
N HIS A 42 24.22 13.73 7.60
CA HIS A 42 22.97 13.94 8.33
C HIS A 42 22.58 12.77 9.23
N PHE A 43 22.95 11.55 8.84
CA PHE A 43 22.75 10.34 9.64
C PHE A 43 23.90 10.02 10.61
N GLY A 44 24.88 10.90 10.75
CA GLY A 44 26.00 10.71 11.68
C GLY A 44 27.10 9.79 11.17
N ASN A 45 27.25 9.66 9.85
CA ASN A 45 28.28 8.86 9.18
C ASN A 45 28.34 7.37 9.57
N PRO A 46 27.22 6.62 9.51
CA PRO A 46 27.24 5.20 9.81
C PRO A 46 28.02 4.39 8.75
N ASP A 47 28.66 3.31 9.18
CA ASP A 47 29.54 2.47 8.35
C ASP A 47 28.86 1.91 7.09
N VAL A 48 27.55 1.70 7.14
CA VAL A 48 26.75 1.25 6.00
C VAL A 48 26.84 2.21 4.80
N PHE A 49 27.18 3.48 5.01
CA PHE A 49 27.36 4.50 3.96
C PHE A 49 28.84 4.79 3.67
N ALA A 50 29.78 3.95 4.13
CA ALA A 50 31.22 4.17 3.97
C ALA A 50 31.65 4.29 2.49
N GLY A 51 30.90 3.68 1.57
CA GLY A 51 31.12 3.74 0.13
C GLY A 51 30.73 5.08 -0.53
N TRP A 52 29.95 5.93 0.12
CA TRP A 52 29.53 7.24 -0.43
C TRP A 52 30.66 8.27 -0.28
N ARG A 53 31.75 8.11 -1.03
CA ARG A 53 32.93 8.99 -0.96
C ARG A 53 33.59 9.13 -2.35
N PRO A 54 34.41 10.17 -2.57
CA PRO A 54 35.14 10.34 -3.82
C PRO A 54 36.00 9.11 -4.16
N GLY A 55 36.11 8.80 -5.45
CA GLY A 55 36.93 7.69 -5.96
C GLY A 55 36.30 6.30 -5.85
N THR A 56 35.07 6.19 -5.34
CA THR A 56 34.31 4.94 -5.36
C THR A 56 33.33 4.89 -6.53
N THR A 57 32.80 3.70 -6.85
CA THR A 57 31.80 3.52 -7.92
C THR A 57 30.43 3.16 -7.35
N CYS A 58 29.38 3.29 -8.16
CA CYS A 58 28.01 2.92 -7.79
C CYS A 58 27.87 1.50 -7.21
N MET A 59 28.75 0.56 -7.56
CA MET A 59 28.73 -0.81 -7.01
C MET A 59 28.99 -0.85 -5.50
N SER A 60 29.73 0.13 -4.98
CA SER A 60 30.04 0.27 -3.56
C SER A 60 29.08 1.18 -2.81
N TRP A 61 28.08 1.74 -3.50
CA TRP A 61 27.16 2.71 -2.93
C TRP A 61 25.94 2.08 -2.26
N TRP A 62 25.90 0.75 -2.09
CA TRP A 62 24.87 0.12 -1.27
C TRP A 62 24.74 0.90 0.05
N PRO A 63 23.53 1.34 0.42
CA PRO A 63 22.22 0.90 -0.09
C PRO A 63 21.57 1.77 -1.18
N ALA A 64 22.33 2.63 -1.85
CA ALA A 64 21.92 3.27 -3.10
C ALA A 64 22.27 2.38 -4.30
N ALA A 65 21.45 2.43 -5.35
CA ALA A 65 21.72 1.80 -6.64
C ALA A 65 21.57 2.82 -7.77
N CYS A 66 22.41 2.67 -8.80
CA CYS A 66 22.44 3.55 -9.96
C CYS A 66 21.92 2.86 -11.23
N ASN A 67 21.50 3.67 -12.20
CA ASN A 67 21.30 3.21 -13.58
C ASN A 67 22.62 3.18 -14.37
N GLU A 68 22.51 2.82 -15.65
CA GLU A 68 23.63 2.77 -16.61
C GLU A 68 24.28 4.14 -16.86
N GLN A 69 23.61 5.25 -16.52
CA GLN A 69 24.18 6.59 -16.62
C GLN A 69 24.88 7.03 -15.31
N GLY A 70 25.04 6.14 -14.33
CA GLY A 70 25.66 6.47 -13.04
C GLY A 70 24.82 7.40 -12.15
N ARG A 71 23.51 7.53 -12.43
CA ARG A 71 22.56 8.30 -11.64
C ARG A 71 21.88 7.40 -10.62
N VAL A 72 21.69 7.88 -9.39
CA VAL A 72 21.01 7.13 -8.32
C VAL A 72 19.52 7.04 -8.63
N THR A 73 19.03 5.81 -8.80
CA THR A 73 17.62 5.52 -9.09
C THR A 73 16.91 4.83 -7.94
N LYS A 74 17.64 4.21 -7.01
CA LYS A 74 17.04 3.53 -5.85
C LYS A 74 17.82 3.82 -4.58
N LEU A 75 17.12 4.00 -3.46
CA LEU A 75 17.69 4.13 -2.13
C LEU A 75 16.88 3.28 -1.13
N PHE A 76 17.55 2.29 -0.52
CA PHE A 76 16.93 1.30 0.38
C PHE A 76 17.49 1.39 1.80
N LEU A 77 16.85 2.12 2.69
CA LEU A 77 17.26 2.20 4.09
C LEU A 77 16.42 1.24 4.92
N ASP A 78 17.02 0.16 5.43
CA ASP A 78 16.30 -0.84 6.23
C ASP A 78 17.06 -1.18 7.50
N ASN A 79 16.32 -1.27 8.61
CA ASN A 79 16.79 -1.77 9.90
C ASN A 79 18.02 -1.02 10.48
N LEU A 80 18.16 0.27 10.17
CA LEU A 80 19.23 1.13 10.69
C LEU A 80 18.84 1.71 12.06
N THR A 81 18.75 0.84 13.07
CA THR A 81 18.17 1.15 14.40
C THR A 81 18.99 2.15 15.23
N ILE A 82 20.29 2.31 14.94
CA ILE A 82 21.16 3.28 15.62
C ILE A 82 20.91 4.73 15.18
N ILE A 83 20.27 4.92 14.01
CA ILE A 83 20.00 6.26 13.49
C ILE A 83 18.84 6.88 14.28
N ASN A 84 19.13 8.00 14.93
CA ASN A 84 18.16 8.86 15.59
C ASN A 84 18.23 10.27 14.99
N SER A 85 17.48 10.51 13.92
CA SER A 85 17.55 11.73 13.12
C SER A 85 16.24 11.96 12.36
N THR A 86 16.19 13.00 11.54
CA THR A 86 15.10 13.28 10.61
C THR A 86 15.43 12.83 9.20
N LEU A 87 14.42 12.83 8.32
CA LEU A 87 14.63 12.63 6.88
C LEU A 87 15.49 13.77 6.30
N PRO A 88 16.66 13.48 5.70
CA PRO A 88 17.51 14.50 5.10
C PRO A 88 16.83 15.14 3.88
N PRO A 89 16.69 16.48 3.83
CA PRO A 89 16.16 17.17 2.65
C PRO A 89 16.99 16.92 1.38
N ALA A 90 18.28 16.58 1.54
CA ALA A 90 19.22 16.24 0.47
C ALA A 90 18.82 15.01 -0.35
N ILE A 91 17.94 14.13 0.16
CA ILE A 91 17.34 13.06 -0.65
C ILE A 91 16.60 13.66 -1.85
N GLY A 92 15.97 14.83 -1.69
CA GLY A 92 15.31 15.57 -2.77
C GLY A 92 16.25 16.11 -3.86
N GLU A 93 17.57 15.97 -3.72
CA GLU A 93 18.56 16.33 -4.73
C GLU A 93 18.85 15.18 -5.73
N LEU A 94 18.42 13.95 -5.42
CA LEU A 94 18.59 12.76 -6.26
C LEU A 94 17.53 12.72 -7.37
N GLU A 95 17.68 13.57 -8.39
CA GLU A 95 16.62 13.84 -9.38
C GLU A 95 16.10 12.61 -10.15
N MET A 96 16.94 11.59 -10.34
CA MET A 96 16.59 10.36 -11.06
C MET A 96 16.06 9.26 -10.14
N LEU A 97 15.81 9.55 -8.86
CA LEU A 97 15.31 8.57 -7.91
C LEU A 97 13.91 8.08 -8.32
N GLU A 98 13.79 6.79 -8.54
CA GLU A 98 12.55 6.08 -8.92
C GLU A 98 11.95 5.34 -7.73
N THR A 99 12.79 4.80 -6.84
CA THR A 99 12.40 4.08 -5.63
C THR A 99 13.09 4.66 -4.40
N LEU A 100 12.30 5.14 -3.44
CA LEU A 100 12.76 5.44 -2.10
C LEU A 100 12.06 4.51 -1.12
N SER A 101 12.81 3.68 -0.42
CA SER A 101 12.26 2.76 0.57
C SER A 101 13.02 2.88 1.88
N ILE A 102 12.30 3.26 2.93
CA ILE A 102 12.82 3.44 4.29
C ILE A 102 11.96 2.59 5.22
N ILE A 103 12.52 1.56 5.84
CA ILE A 103 11.76 0.55 6.58
C ILE A 103 12.41 0.29 7.93
N ASN A 104 11.60 0.15 8.98
CA ASN A 104 12.02 -0.33 10.29
C ASN A 104 13.19 0.49 10.89
N MET A 105 13.05 1.81 10.87
CA MET A 105 13.99 2.77 11.45
C MET A 105 13.31 3.54 12.59
N PRO A 106 13.24 2.96 13.81
CA PRO A 106 12.43 3.53 14.90
C PRO A 106 12.95 4.90 15.41
N GLY A 107 14.23 5.21 15.22
CA GLY A 107 14.77 6.53 15.57
C GLY A 107 14.52 7.62 14.52
N LEU A 108 14.00 7.29 13.33
CA LEU A 108 13.69 8.27 12.30
C LEU A 108 12.39 9.01 12.63
N HIS A 109 12.46 10.33 12.75
CA HIS A 109 11.34 11.17 13.21
C HIS A 109 11.23 12.48 12.42
N GLY A 110 10.29 13.35 12.79
CA GLY A 110 10.06 14.62 12.12
C GLY A 110 9.36 14.47 10.76
N PRO A 111 9.16 15.57 10.01
CA PRO A 111 8.34 15.57 8.81
C PRO A 111 9.01 14.97 7.58
N ILE A 112 8.18 14.55 6.62
CA ILE A 112 8.61 14.33 5.24
C ILE A 112 8.97 15.70 4.64
N PRO A 113 10.21 15.92 4.16
CA PRO A 113 10.62 17.21 3.62
C PRO A 113 9.86 17.58 2.34
N ASP A 114 9.47 18.86 2.21
CA ASP A 114 8.83 19.36 0.98
C ASP A 114 9.69 19.19 -0.28
N THR A 115 11.03 19.13 -0.11
CA THR A 115 12.00 18.90 -1.19
C THR A 115 11.82 17.56 -1.89
N PHE A 116 11.11 16.59 -1.28
CA PHE A 116 10.81 15.32 -1.94
C PHE A 116 9.88 15.49 -3.13
N GLY A 117 9.15 16.61 -3.22
CA GLY A 117 8.42 17.00 -4.43
C GLY A 117 9.30 17.34 -5.63
N ASN A 118 10.62 17.43 -5.47
CA ASN A 118 11.57 17.60 -6.58
C ASN A 118 11.91 16.27 -7.29
N LEU A 119 11.56 15.12 -6.69
CA LEU A 119 11.84 13.79 -7.22
C LEU A 119 10.85 13.42 -8.31
N ARG A 120 10.99 14.04 -9.49
CA ARG A 120 10.02 13.93 -10.60
C ARG A 120 9.88 12.52 -11.15
N HIS A 121 10.91 11.69 -10.98
CA HIS A 121 10.92 10.28 -11.43
C HIS A 121 10.45 9.29 -10.35
N LEU A 122 10.18 9.77 -9.13
CA LEU A 122 9.82 8.89 -8.01
C LEU A 122 8.48 8.22 -8.28
N SER A 123 8.51 6.89 -8.35
CA SER A 123 7.38 6.02 -8.65
C SER A 123 6.94 5.24 -7.41
N ILE A 124 7.89 4.78 -6.60
CA ILE A 124 7.62 4.03 -5.37
C ILE A 124 8.21 4.79 -4.19
N PHE A 125 7.37 5.12 -3.21
CA PHE A 125 7.80 5.80 -2.00
C PHE A 125 7.27 5.09 -0.75
N ASN A 126 8.17 4.39 -0.07
CA ASN A 126 7.88 3.67 1.16
C ASN A 126 8.63 4.32 2.33
N ILE A 127 7.90 4.69 3.38
CA ILE A 127 8.41 4.98 4.71
C ILE A 127 7.55 4.17 5.68
N MET A 128 8.05 3.07 6.20
CA MET A 128 7.24 2.14 6.99
C MET A 128 7.86 1.86 8.35
N VAL A 129 7.02 1.78 9.38
CA VAL A 129 7.44 1.40 10.75
C VAL A 129 8.54 2.34 11.26
N THR A 130 8.27 3.64 11.24
CA THR A 130 9.15 4.68 11.78
C THR A 130 8.38 5.64 12.69
N ASN A 131 9.02 6.70 13.17
CA ASN A 131 8.40 7.78 13.94
C ASN A 131 8.24 9.08 13.13
N VAL A 132 8.34 9.02 11.80
CA VAL A 132 8.08 10.16 10.90
C VAL A 132 6.69 10.74 11.17
N SER A 133 6.61 12.06 11.28
CA SER A 133 5.43 12.77 11.77
C SER A 133 5.06 13.97 10.89
N GLY A 134 4.11 14.80 11.32
CA GLY A 134 3.67 15.95 10.53
C GLY A 134 2.81 15.55 9.33
N SER A 135 2.50 16.52 8.47
CA SER A 135 1.61 16.30 7.32
C SER A 135 2.30 15.67 6.13
N ILE A 136 1.56 14.87 5.37
CA ILE A 136 1.97 14.44 4.02
C ILE A 136 2.13 15.70 3.14
N PRO A 137 3.31 15.95 2.53
CA PRO A 137 3.55 17.13 1.73
C PRO A 137 2.70 17.17 0.46
N ALA A 138 2.03 18.30 0.21
CA ALA A 138 1.28 18.50 -1.04
C ALA A 138 2.19 18.51 -2.28
N SER A 139 3.49 18.80 -2.09
CA SER A 139 4.51 18.81 -3.14
C SER A 139 4.75 17.44 -3.78
N LEU A 140 4.39 16.35 -3.11
CA LEU A 140 4.46 14.99 -3.67
C LEU A 140 3.59 14.84 -4.94
N SER A 141 2.59 15.70 -5.13
CA SER A 141 1.81 15.76 -6.39
C SER A 141 2.62 16.14 -7.64
N ARG A 142 3.88 16.59 -7.49
CA ARG A 142 4.80 16.92 -8.59
C ARG A 142 5.68 15.73 -9.04
N THR A 143 5.56 14.60 -8.36
CA THR A 143 6.29 13.36 -8.66
C THR A 143 5.51 12.50 -9.67
N ASN A 144 6.01 11.30 -9.96
CA ASN A 144 5.32 10.32 -10.80
C ASN A 144 4.89 9.08 -10.00
N LEU A 145 4.47 9.30 -8.74
CA LEU A 145 4.14 8.23 -7.80
C LEU A 145 3.04 7.32 -8.35
N THR A 146 3.32 6.03 -8.27
CA THR A 146 2.38 4.94 -8.58
C THR A 146 2.01 4.13 -7.33
N SER A 147 2.91 4.09 -6.36
CA SER A 147 2.74 3.42 -5.08
C SER A 147 3.34 4.24 -3.94
N VAL A 148 2.54 4.45 -2.90
CA VAL A 148 2.95 5.10 -1.65
C VAL A 148 2.64 4.17 -0.50
N ASN A 149 3.62 3.94 0.37
CA ASN A 149 3.40 3.22 1.62
C ASN A 149 3.98 4.01 2.80
N PHE A 150 3.10 4.53 3.64
CA PHE A 150 3.37 5.24 4.89
C PHE A 150 2.84 4.48 6.11
N PHE A 151 2.73 3.16 6.01
CA PHE A 151 2.24 2.29 7.07
C PHE A 151 2.99 2.51 8.39
N ARG A 152 2.22 2.68 9.47
CA ARG A 152 2.73 2.70 10.85
C ARG A 152 3.80 3.76 11.07
N ASN A 153 3.39 5.02 10.95
CA ASN A 153 4.15 6.21 11.31
C ASN A 153 3.34 7.09 12.28
N LYS A 154 3.70 8.37 12.41
CA LYS A 154 3.00 9.38 13.22
C LYS A 154 2.49 10.53 12.36
N LEU A 155 2.14 10.26 11.10
CA LEU A 155 1.67 11.28 10.16
C LEU A 155 0.34 11.87 10.62
N THR A 156 0.22 13.19 10.55
CA THR A 156 -0.95 13.95 11.00
C THR A 156 -1.52 14.80 9.87
N GLY A 157 -2.58 15.56 10.15
CA GLY A 157 -3.21 16.43 9.15
C GLY A 157 -4.01 15.66 8.10
N LYS A 158 -4.31 16.32 6.98
CA LYS A 158 -5.16 15.75 5.92
C LYS A 158 -4.32 15.05 4.87
N ILE A 159 -4.90 14.04 4.21
CA ILE A 159 -4.37 13.55 2.93
C ILE A 159 -4.51 14.69 1.90
N PRO A 160 -3.41 15.18 1.28
CA PRO A 160 -3.48 16.31 0.37
C PRO A 160 -4.31 16.00 -0.86
N ARG A 161 -5.30 16.86 -1.15
CA ARG A 161 -6.13 16.73 -2.35
C ARG A 161 -5.32 16.81 -3.65
N SER A 162 -4.15 17.46 -3.62
CA SER A 162 -3.25 17.55 -4.78
C SER A 162 -2.77 16.19 -5.27
N LEU A 163 -2.79 15.14 -4.45
CA LEU A 163 -2.42 13.78 -4.86
C LEU A 163 -3.36 13.20 -5.92
N GLU A 164 -4.59 13.72 -6.06
CA GLU A 164 -5.51 13.35 -7.16
C GLU A 164 -4.92 13.67 -8.55
N LYS A 165 -3.90 14.53 -8.63
CA LYS A 165 -3.23 14.88 -9.90
C LYS A 165 -2.28 13.80 -10.39
N LEU A 166 -1.91 12.83 -9.54
CA LEU A 166 -1.02 11.75 -9.92
C LEU A 166 -1.79 10.79 -10.84
N PRO A 167 -1.43 10.70 -12.13
CA PRO A 167 -2.25 9.98 -13.12
C PRO A 167 -2.24 8.46 -12.92
N TYR A 168 -1.28 7.96 -12.15
CA TYR A 168 -0.98 6.54 -12.04
C TYR A 168 -0.86 6.06 -10.59
N LEU A 169 -1.34 6.84 -9.61
CA LEU A 169 -1.34 6.39 -8.21
C LEU A 169 -2.45 5.34 -8.04
N THR A 170 -2.06 4.07 -7.90
CA THR A 170 -3.00 2.96 -7.71
C THR A 170 -2.85 2.28 -6.37
N SER A 171 -1.74 2.49 -5.67
CA SER A 171 -1.51 1.98 -4.33
C SER A 171 -1.22 3.11 -3.35
N PHE A 172 -2.05 3.22 -2.31
CA PHE A 172 -1.84 4.17 -1.23
C PHE A 172 -2.12 3.49 0.11
N ASP A 173 -1.05 3.27 0.86
CA ASP A 173 -1.11 2.80 2.25
C ASP A 173 -0.64 3.92 3.18
N ALA A 174 -1.50 4.31 4.11
CA ALA A 174 -1.18 5.17 5.24
C ALA A 174 -1.86 4.67 6.52
N ALA A 175 -2.09 3.36 6.62
CA ALA A 175 -2.71 2.77 7.79
C ALA A 175 -1.83 2.96 9.05
N TYR A 176 -2.47 2.99 10.22
CA TYR A 176 -1.82 3.22 11.52
C TYR A 176 -1.06 4.56 11.57
N ASN A 177 -1.78 5.64 11.35
CA ASN A 177 -1.29 7.01 11.49
C ASN A 177 -2.32 7.84 12.28
N ASP A 178 -2.10 9.14 12.31
CA ASP A 178 -2.89 10.11 13.05
C ASP A 178 -3.70 11.04 12.10
N LEU A 179 -3.93 10.61 10.85
CA LEU A 179 -4.54 11.40 9.77
C LEU A 179 -5.99 11.78 10.08
N VAL A 180 -6.41 12.96 9.63
CA VAL A 180 -7.75 13.53 9.83
C VAL A 180 -8.37 14.01 8.51
N GLY A 181 -9.66 14.32 8.53
CA GLY A 181 -10.38 14.85 7.37
C GLY A 181 -10.85 13.74 6.42
N THR A 182 -11.13 14.10 5.17
CA THR A 182 -11.78 13.20 4.19
C THR A 182 -10.78 12.47 3.31
N ILE A 183 -11.16 11.30 2.80
CA ILE A 183 -10.45 10.61 1.71
C ILE A 183 -10.62 11.43 0.41
N PRO A 184 -9.54 11.84 -0.29
CA PRO A 184 -9.65 12.52 -1.58
C PRO A 184 -10.35 11.64 -2.63
N PRO A 185 -11.35 12.16 -3.37
CA PRO A 185 -12.20 11.33 -4.24
C PRO A 185 -11.54 10.50 -5.32
N ARG A 186 -10.33 10.87 -5.76
CA ARG A 186 -9.54 10.13 -6.76
C ARG A 186 -8.11 9.92 -6.26
N LEU A 187 -7.96 9.58 -4.97
CA LEU A 187 -6.64 9.34 -4.39
C LEU A 187 -5.92 8.18 -5.08
N VAL A 188 -6.63 7.07 -5.23
CA VAL A 188 -6.23 5.96 -6.10
C VAL A 188 -7.29 5.79 -7.18
N HIS A 189 -6.87 5.62 -8.43
CA HIS A 189 -7.80 5.54 -9.57
C HIS A 189 -7.17 4.85 -10.77
N GLY A 190 -8.01 4.44 -11.73
CA GLY A 190 -7.55 3.87 -13.00
C GLY A 190 -6.97 2.46 -12.88
N GLY A 191 -7.56 1.63 -12.01
CA GLY A 191 -7.11 0.25 -11.81
C GLY A 191 -7.28 -0.62 -13.06
N THR A 192 -6.27 -1.45 -13.35
CA THR A 192 -6.30 -2.44 -14.43
C THR A 192 -6.12 -3.86 -13.87
N PRO A 193 -6.35 -4.92 -14.64
CA PRO A 193 -6.04 -6.29 -14.19
C PRO A 193 -4.58 -6.48 -13.73
N ASP A 194 -3.63 -5.82 -14.40
CA ASP A 194 -2.20 -5.92 -14.09
C ASP A 194 -1.76 -4.96 -12.97
N ARG A 195 -2.51 -3.88 -12.74
CA ARG A 195 -2.25 -2.89 -11.69
C ARG A 195 -3.55 -2.52 -10.96
N PRO A 196 -4.06 -3.43 -10.11
CA PRO A 196 -5.31 -3.19 -9.40
C PRO A 196 -5.12 -2.13 -8.30
N LEU A 197 -6.24 -1.56 -7.84
CA LEU A 197 -6.23 -0.54 -6.80
C LEU A 197 -6.03 -1.15 -5.41
N VAL A 198 -5.17 -0.49 -4.62
CA VAL A 198 -4.93 -0.77 -3.20
C VAL A 198 -5.10 0.54 -2.43
N LEU A 199 -6.02 0.56 -1.48
CA LEU A 199 -6.20 1.66 -0.53
C LEU A 199 -6.24 1.11 0.88
N TRP A 200 -5.24 1.47 1.69
CA TRP A 200 -5.17 1.16 3.11
C TRP A 200 -5.02 2.44 3.92
N VAL A 201 -6.07 2.84 4.62
CA VAL A 201 -6.05 4.03 5.49
C VAL A 201 -6.65 3.72 6.86
N ASP A 202 -6.56 2.46 7.27
CA ASP A 202 -7.08 1.95 8.52
C ASP A 202 -6.45 2.61 9.73
N ASN A 203 -7.15 2.58 10.87
CA ASN A 203 -6.61 3.04 12.15
C ASN A 203 -6.08 4.47 12.05
N ASN A 204 -6.96 5.38 11.64
CA ASN A 204 -6.73 6.82 11.56
C ASN A 204 -7.93 7.55 12.20
N ARG A 205 -8.04 8.86 11.99
CA ARG A 205 -9.18 9.69 12.43
C ARG A 205 -9.90 10.32 11.24
N LEU A 206 -9.96 9.61 10.10
CA LEU A 206 -10.63 10.08 8.89
C LEU A 206 -12.14 10.17 9.12
N SER A 207 -12.77 11.15 8.49
CA SER A 207 -14.20 11.46 8.60
C SER A 207 -14.81 11.77 7.24
N GLY A 208 -16.11 12.07 7.21
CA GLY A 208 -16.86 12.25 5.97
C GLY A 208 -17.33 10.91 5.39
N THR A 209 -17.41 10.81 4.07
CA THR A 209 -17.90 9.60 3.38
C THR A 209 -16.77 8.90 2.63
N ILE A 210 -16.98 7.63 2.32
CA ILE A 210 -16.21 6.99 1.25
C ILE A 210 -16.57 7.72 -0.06
N PRO A 211 -15.60 8.16 -0.86
CA PRO A 211 -15.89 8.90 -2.08
C PRO A 211 -16.62 8.05 -3.13
N TRP A 212 -17.71 8.60 -3.65
CA TRP A 212 -18.51 7.92 -4.68
C TRP A 212 -17.75 7.54 -5.97
N PRO A 213 -16.68 8.23 -6.43
CA PRO A 213 -16.00 7.83 -7.67
C PRO A 213 -15.43 6.42 -7.67
N TYR A 214 -15.20 5.81 -6.49
CA TYR A 214 -14.85 4.39 -6.38
C TYR A 214 -15.94 3.45 -6.92
N ALA A 215 -17.16 3.93 -7.15
CA ALA A 215 -18.20 3.21 -7.88
C ALA A 215 -17.76 2.82 -9.31
N PHE A 216 -16.88 3.60 -9.93
CA PHE A 216 -16.39 3.34 -11.29
C PHE A 216 -15.15 2.45 -11.36
N GLU A 217 -14.46 2.25 -10.24
CA GLU A 217 -13.24 1.45 -10.21
C GLU A 217 -13.59 -0.03 -10.17
N THR A 218 -13.34 -0.75 -11.27
CA THR A 218 -13.71 -2.18 -11.39
C THR A 218 -12.62 -3.12 -10.89
N HIS A 219 -11.35 -2.73 -11.00
CA HIS A 219 -10.18 -3.54 -10.64
C HIS A 219 -9.58 -3.09 -9.31
N MET A 220 -10.22 -3.47 -8.22
CA MET A 220 -9.76 -3.20 -6.85
C MET A 220 -9.21 -4.49 -6.24
N MET A 221 -8.01 -4.48 -5.70
CA MET A 221 -7.47 -5.64 -4.98
C MET A 221 -7.83 -5.52 -3.50
N GLU A 222 -7.58 -4.36 -2.91
CA GLU A 222 -7.70 -4.15 -1.47
C GLU A 222 -8.24 -2.76 -1.16
N PHE A 223 -9.25 -2.72 -0.30
CA PHE A 223 -9.88 -1.50 0.18
C PHE A 223 -10.15 -1.63 1.67
N SER A 224 -9.27 -1.02 2.46
CA SER A 224 -9.30 -1.08 3.91
C SER A 224 -9.32 0.35 4.46
N VAL A 225 -10.43 0.69 5.11
CA VAL A 225 -10.66 2.00 5.75
C VAL A 225 -11.10 1.83 7.20
N ALA A 226 -10.77 0.68 7.78
CA ALA A 226 -11.28 0.25 9.07
C ALA A 226 -10.84 1.18 10.20
N ASN A 227 -11.59 1.21 11.31
CA ASN A 227 -11.26 1.97 12.51
C ASN A 227 -11.03 3.46 12.20
N ASN A 228 -12.07 4.11 11.67
CA ASN A 228 -12.11 5.54 11.37
C ASN A 228 -13.46 6.12 11.84
N GLN A 229 -13.80 7.33 11.39
CA GLN A 229 -15.07 8.00 11.68
C GLN A 229 -15.92 8.18 10.42
N LEU A 230 -15.77 7.30 9.42
CA LEU A 230 -16.46 7.40 8.15
C LEU A 230 -17.96 7.13 8.30
N THR A 231 -18.75 7.82 7.50
CA THR A 231 -20.21 7.81 7.52
C THR A 231 -20.77 7.62 6.11
N GLY A 232 -22.09 7.48 6.01
CA GLY A 232 -22.78 7.44 4.72
C GLY A 232 -22.78 6.05 4.08
N ASP A 233 -23.07 6.05 2.78
CA ASP A 233 -23.25 4.85 1.98
C ASP A 233 -21.91 4.35 1.42
N ALA A 234 -21.73 3.03 1.41
CA ALA A 234 -20.60 2.33 0.82
C ALA A 234 -21.03 1.20 -0.13
N SER A 235 -22.34 1.07 -0.41
CA SER A 235 -22.93 0.01 -1.23
C SER A 235 -22.36 -0.04 -2.66
N PHE A 236 -21.94 1.12 -3.19
CA PHE A 236 -21.33 1.25 -4.51
C PHE A 236 -19.95 0.60 -4.65
N LEU A 237 -19.32 0.20 -3.55
CA LEU A 237 -18.09 -0.60 -3.58
C LEU A 237 -18.35 -2.05 -4.02
N PHE A 238 -19.61 -2.50 -3.95
CA PHE A 238 -20.03 -3.83 -4.38
C PHE A 238 -20.64 -3.80 -5.79
N GLY A 239 -21.09 -4.95 -6.27
CA GLY A 239 -21.67 -5.16 -7.61
C GLY A 239 -20.91 -6.20 -8.44
N ARG A 240 -21.63 -6.97 -9.28
CA ARG A 240 -21.04 -8.04 -10.10
C ARG A 240 -19.96 -7.59 -11.07
N GLN A 241 -19.98 -6.33 -11.50
CA GLN A 241 -18.97 -5.74 -12.37
C GLN A 241 -17.61 -5.53 -11.68
N LYS A 242 -17.57 -5.58 -10.34
CA LYS A 242 -16.32 -5.43 -9.60
C LYS A 242 -15.53 -6.73 -9.64
N THR A 243 -14.27 -6.67 -10.07
CA THR A 243 -13.37 -7.83 -10.10
C THR A 243 -12.55 -7.93 -8.82
N VAL A 244 -13.14 -7.54 -7.67
CA VAL A 244 -12.41 -7.51 -6.41
C VAL A 244 -11.96 -8.92 -6.03
N SER A 245 -10.65 -9.13 -5.98
CA SER A 245 -10.02 -10.44 -5.72
C SER A 245 -9.29 -10.51 -4.37
N GLY A 246 -9.54 -9.54 -3.47
CA GLY A 246 -8.86 -9.48 -2.18
C GLY A 246 -9.80 -9.06 -1.07
N THR A 247 -9.54 -7.87 -0.52
CA THR A 247 -10.03 -7.46 0.80
C THR A 247 -10.93 -6.24 0.70
N ILE A 248 -12.13 -6.33 1.29
CA ILE A 248 -12.94 -5.17 1.66
C ILE A 248 -13.08 -5.18 3.18
N ASN A 249 -12.48 -4.18 3.83
CA ASN A 249 -12.55 -4.03 5.27
C ASN A 249 -12.98 -2.61 5.63
N LEU A 250 -14.24 -2.49 6.03
CA LEU A 250 -14.90 -1.22 6.36
C LEU A 250 -15.22 -1.14 7.87
N SER A 251 -14.69 -2.05 8.68
CA SER A 251 -15.10 -2.23 10.06
C SER A 251 -14.77 -1.03 10.96
N GLY A 252 -15.45 -0.91 12.10
CA GLY A 252 -15.15 0.12 13.09
C GLY A 252 -15.34 1.54 12.54
N ASN A 253 -16.48 1.79 11.90
CA ASN A 253 -16.85 3.09 11.35
C ASN A 253 -18.31 3.44 11.76
N LYS A 254 -18.89 4.46 11.12
CA LYS A 254 -20.29 4.88 11.29
C LYS A 254 -21.06 4.76 9.96
N LEU A 255 -20.67 3.81 9.11
CA LEU A 255 -21.28 3.59 7.80
C LEU A 255 -22.71 3.09 7.98
N ARG A 256 -23.61 3.55 7.11
CA ARG A 256 -25.03 3.22 7.16
C ARG A 256 -25.59 3.09 5.76
N PHE A 257 -25.87 1.86 5.36
CA PHE A 257 -26.48 1.53 4.08
C PHE A 257 -27.26 0.21 4.19
N ASN A 258 -28.13 -0.04 3.22
CA ASN A 258 -28.92 -1.27 3.15
C ASN A 258 -28.07 -2.38 2.51
N LEU A 259 -27.83 -3.47 3.24
CA LEU A 259 -27.10 -4.63 2.74
C LEU A 259 -27.98 -5.58 1.90
N THR A 260 -29.30 -5.45 2.01
CA THR A 260 -30.27 -6.30 1.31
C THR A 260 -30.07 -6.20 -0.20
N GLY A 261 -29.89 -7.35 -0.86
CA GLY A 261 -29.89 -7.42 -2.32
C GLY A 261 -28.63 -6.89 -3.01
N LEU A 262 -27.61 -6.47 -2.26
CA LEU A 262 -26.32 -6.14 -2.87
C LEU A 262 -25.72 -7.37 -3.53
N GLU A 263 -25.23 -7.21 -4.75
CA GLU A 263 -24.52 -8.28 -5.44
C GLU A 263 -23.03 -8.28 -5.04
N MET A 264 -22.58 -9.35 -4.41
CA MET A 264 -21.20 -9.46 -3.96
C MET A 264 -20.23 -9.81 -5.11
N PRO A 265 -19.03 -9.21 -5.15
CA PRO A 265 -18.01 -9.56 -6.14
C PRO A 265 -17.60 -11.03 -5.99
N LYS A 266 -17.70 -11.83 -7.06
CA LYS A 266 -17.50 -13.29 -6.97
C LYS A 266 -16.12 -13.71 -6.46
N GLN A 267 -15.09 -12.90 -6.71
CA GLN A 267 -13.71 -13.21 -6.31
C GLN A 267 -13.33 -12.62 -4.94
N LEU A 268 -14.26 -11.96 -4.24
CA LEU A 268 -13.97 -11.36 -2.94
C LEU A 268 -13.57 -12.43 -1.94
N LEU A 269 -12.42 -12.27 -1.28
CA LEU A 269 -11.84 -13.26 -0.36
C LEU A 269 -12.09 -12.88 1.10
N PHE A 270 -12.01 -11.60 1.43
CA PHE A 270 -12.17 -11.09 2.78
C PHE A 270 -13.19 -9.96 2.80
N LEU A 271 -14.21 -10.09 3.65
CA LEU A 271 -15.21 -9.06 3.89
C LEU A 271 -15.38 -8.84 5.39
N ASN A 272 -15.01 -7.65 5.86
CA ASN A 272 -15.30 -7.23 7.22
C ASN A 272 -16.07 -5.90 7.20
N LEU A 273 -17.31 -5.94 7.70
CA LEU A 273 -18.23 -4.82 7.84
C LEU A 273 -18.59 -4.54 9.30
N SER A 274 -17.95 -5.21 10.26
CA SER A 274 -18.38 -5.18 11.65
C SER A 274 -18.24 -3.81 12.30
N HIS A 275 -18.96 -3.59 13.40
CA HIS A 275 -18.95 -2.32 14.14
C HIS A 275 -19.28 -1.12 13.25
N ASN A 276 -20.47 -1.15 12.64
CA ASN A 276 -21.04 -0.07 11.83
C ASN A 276 -22.53 0.12 12.18
N ARG A 277 -23.28 0.81 11.32
CA ARG A 277 -24.75 1.00 11.40
C ARG A 277 -25.44 0.46 10.15
N ILE A 278 -24.89 -0.60 9.57
CA ILE A 278 -25.41 -1.21 8.34
C ILE A 278 -26.71 -1.96 8.68
N TYR A 279 -27.74 -1.78 7.85
CA TYR A 279 -29.07 -2.33 8.10
C TYR A 279 -29.54 -3.20 6.92
N GLY A 280 -30.70 -3.85 7.09
CA GLY A 280 -31.23 -4.78 6.09
C GLY A 280 -30.80 -6.22 6.32
N GLY A 281 -31.02 -7.09 5.34
CA GLY A 281 -30.68 -8.51 5.41
C GLY A 281 -29.34 -8.85 4.78
N VAL A 282 -28.79 -10.00 5.18
CA VAL A 282 -27.57 -10.56 4.59
C VAL A 282 -27.85 -11.02 3.15
N PRO A 283 -27.09 -10.56 2.14
CA PRO A 283 -27.43 -10.79 0.74
C PRO A 283 -27.12 -12.22 0.30
N VAL A 284 -28.08 -12.84 -0.40
CA VAL A 284 -28.00 -14.22 -0.90
C VAL A 284 -26.80 -14.43 -1.85
N SER A 285 -26.33 -13.38 -2.54
CA SER A 285 -25.16 -13.48 -3.44
C SER A 285 -23.87 -13.89 -2.73
N LEU A 286 -23.77 -13.74 -1.39
CA LEU A 286 -22.63 -14.24 -0.62
C LEU A 286 -22.45 -15.77 -0.78
N ARG A 287 -23.52 -16.52 -1.07
CA ARG A 287 -23.44 -17.96 -1.35
C ARG A 287 -22.53 -18.30 -2.53
N GLU A 288 -22.47 -17.41 -3.52
CA GLU A 288 -21.71 -17.57 -4.77
C GLU A 288 -20.34 -16.87 -4.72
N SER A 289 -20.09 -16.07 -3.68
CA SER A 289 -18.82 -15.36 -3.52
C SER A 289 -17.79 -16.27 -2.88
N LYS A 290 -16.53 -16.15 -3.29
CA LYS A 290 -15.38 -16.87 -2.71
C LYS A 290 -14.94 -16.34 -1.33
N VAL A 291 -15.84 -15.69 -0.58
CA VAL A 291 -15.47 -15.11 0.71
C VAL A 291 -15.03 -16.25 1.62
N ALA A 292 -13.83 -16.15 2.15
CA ALA A 292 -13.23 -17.08 3.11
C ALA A 292 -13.26 -16.52 4.53
N VAL A 293 -13.24 -15.19 4.67
CA VAL A 293 -13.36 -14.50 5.95
C VAL A 293 -14.50 -13.49 5.88
N LEU A 294 -15.48 -13.66 6.76
CA LEU A 294 -16.67 -12.81 6.87
C LEU A 294 -16.85 -12.36 8.30
N ASP A 295 -17.07 -11.06 8.49
CA ASP A 295 -17.52 -10.49 9.75
C ASP A 295 -18.53 -9.37 9.49
N LEU A 296 -19.78 -9.60 9.91
CA LEU A 296 -20.92 -8.69 9.82
C LEU A 296 -21.44 -8.29 11.21
N SER A 297 -20.72 -8.67 12.28
CA SER A 297 -21.15 -8.45 13.66
C SER A 297 -21.28 -6.97 14.02
N TYR A 298 -21.99 -6.65 15.11
CA TYR A 298 -22.14 -5.27 15.60
C TYR A 298 -22.67 -4.30 14.54
N ASN A 299 -23.85 -4.60 14.01
CA ASN A 299 -24.56 -3.80 13.02
C ASN A 299 -26.07 -3.75 13.34
N GLU A 300 -26.88 -3.22 12.42
CA GLU A 300 -28.34 -3.14 12.53
C GLU A 300 -29.05 -4.14 11.59
N LEU A 301 -28.41 -5.26 11.26
CA LEU A 301 -28.94 -6.23 10.30
C LEU A 301 -30.12 -7.04 10.89
N CYS A 302 -30.99 -7.51 10.00
CA CYS A 302 -32.16 -8.29 10.36
C CYS A 302 -32.61 -9.21 9.23
N GLY A 303 -33.24 -10.32 9.58
CA GLY A 303 -33.77 -11.30 8.63
C GLY A 303 -33.03 -12.64 8.68
N GLU A 304 -33.40 -13.52 7.76
CA GLU A 304 -32.78 -14.84 7.66
C GLU A 304 -31.34 -14.75 7.15
N ILE A 305 -30.43 -15.48 7.78
CA ILE A 305 -29.07 -15.67 7.26
C ILE A 305 -29.14 -16.66 6.09
N PRO A 306 -28.68 -16.30 4.87
CA PRO A 306 -28.67 -17.21 3.75
C PRO A 306 -27.84 -18.47 4.04
N THR A 307 -28.45 -19.65 3.97
CA THR A 307 -27.76 -20.94 4.12
C THR A 307 -27.26 -21.52 2.79
N GLY A 308 -26.28 -22.43 2.83
CA GLY A 308 -25.73 -23.09 1.64
C GLY A 308 -24.60 -22.33 0.94
N GLY A 309 -23.96 -22.97 -0.05
CA GLY A 309 -22.78 -22.42 -0.73
C GLY A 309 -21.64 -22.12 0.25
N HIS A 310 -20.92 -21.02 0.05
CA HIS A 310 -19.84 -20.59 0.95
C HIS A 310 -20.31 -20.10 2.33
N MET A 311 -21.61 -19.93 2.56
CA MET A 311 -22.13 -19.43 3.84
C MET A 311 -22.04 -20.46 4.97
N VAL A 312 -21.99 -21.76 4.65
CA VAL A 312 -22.01 -22.85 5.64
C VAL A 312 -20.78 -22.90 6.55
N GLN A 313 -19.69 -22.24 6.15
CA GLN A 313 -18.42 -22.24 6.89
C GLN A 313 -18.37 -21.18 8.01
N PHE A 314 -19.24 -20.16 7.96
CA PHE A 314 -19.18 -19.04 8.90
C PHE A 314 -19.93 -19.36 10.19
N LYS A 315 -19.30 -19.04 11.32
CA LYS A 315 -19.85 -19.27 12.66
C LYS A 315 -20.75 -18.12 13.10
N ALA A 316 -21.53 -18.36 14.16
CA ALA A 316 -22.38 -17.37 14.84
C ALA A 316 -21.68 -16.02 15.07
N ALA A 317 -20.43 -16.04 15.52
CA ALA A 317 -19.60 -14.86 15.78
C ALA A 317 -19.51 -13.87 14.61
N ALA A 318 -19.62 -14.33 13.35
CA ALA A 318 -19.63 -13.45 12.19
C ALA A 318 -20.91 -12.60 12.07
N TYR A 319 -21.95 -12.90 12.84
CA TYR A 319 -23.28 -12.29 12.74
C TYR A 319 -23.78 -11.71 14.08
N GLU A 320 -23.06 -11.93 15.17
CA GLU A 320 -23.47 -11.54 16.51
C GLU A 320 -23.70 -10.02 16.66
N HIS A 321 -24.53 -9.65 17.62
CA HIS A 321 -24.83 -8.26 17.95
C HIS A 321 -25.44 -7.49 16.77
N ASN A 322 -26.37 -8.15 16.07
CA ASN A 322 -27.23 -7.51 15.08
C ASN A 322 -28.64 -7.31 15.64
N LYS A 323 -29.51 -6.63 14.86
CA LYS A 323 -30.83 -6.24 15.34
C LYS A 323 -31.79 -7.42 15.47
N CYS A 324 -31.83 -8.31 14.47
CA CYS A 324 -32.72 -9.48 14.44
C CYS A 324 -32.34 -10.50 13.36
N LEU A 325 -31.05 -10.87 13.29
CA LEU A 325 -30.62 -11.98 12.43
C LEU A 325 -31.01 -13.33 13.06
N TRP A 326 -31.38 -14.29 12.22
CA TRP A 326 -31.72 -15.64 12.64
C TRP A 326 -31.33 -16.68 11.59
N ASP A 327 -30.99 -17.90 12.05
CA ASP A 327 -30.63 -19.04 11.20
C ASP A 327 -31.76 -20.09 11.20
N ALA A 328 -32.38 -20.31 10.04
CA ALA A 328 -33.42 -21.31 9.84
C ALA A 328 -32.91 -22.75 10.11
N ALA A 329 -31.65 -23.05 9.80
CA ALA A 329 -31.08 -24.39 9.94
C ALA A 329 -30.64 -24.71 11.38
N ALA A 330 -30.34 -23.69 12.19
CA ALA A 330 -30.12 -23.85 13.62
C ALA A 330 -31.45 -24.17 14.36
N ALA A 331 -32.53 -23.45 14.03
CA ALA A 331 -33.86 -23.68 14.63
C ALA A 331 -34.38 -25.11 14.41
N VAL A 332 -34.11 -25.71 13.24
CA VAL A 332 -34.51 -27.10 12.94
C VAL A 332 -33.67 -28.13 13.72
N ARG A 333 -32.39 -27.86 13.99
CA ARG A 333 -31.50 -28.75 14.75
C ARG A 333 -31.80 -28.76 16.26
N GLU A 334 -32.33 -27.66 16.80
CA GLU A 334 -32.68 -27.54 18.21
C GLU A 334 -34.12 -28.00 18.54
N GLY A 335 -34.90 -28.46 17.55
CA GLY A 335 -36.26 -28.96 17.77
C GLY A 335 -37.25 -27.89 18.24
N THR A 336 -36.90 -26.61 18.09
CA THR A 336 -37.76 -25.49 18.46
C THR A 336 -38.82 -25.28 17.37
N THR A 337 -40.09 -25.47 17.74
CA THR A 337 -41.24 -25.03 16.93
C THR A 337 -41.13 -23.52 16.68
N LEU A 338 -41.67 -23.07 15.54
CA LEU A 338 -41.61 -21.75 14.86
C LEU A 338 -41.73 -20.45 15.70
N MET A 339 -41.71 -20.49 17.02
CA MET A 339 -41.66 -19.34 17.93
C MET A 339 -40.33 -19.18 18.72
N GLY A 340 -39.40 -20.13 18.66
CA GLY A 340 -38.08 -20.02 19.32
C GLY A 340 -36.97 -19.65 18.33
N ARG A 341 -36.83 -18.37 17.99
CA ARG A 341 -35.73 -17.90 17.12
C ARG A 341 -34.46 -17.73 17.95
N SER A 342 -33.41 -18.48 17.64
CA SER A 342 -32.05 -18.24 18.12
C SER A 342 -31.54 -16.95 17.44
N CYS A 343 -31.73 -15.80 18.10
CA CYS A 343 -31.27 -14.50 17.61
C CYS A 343 -29.76 -14.37 17.82
N PHE A 344 -29.06 -13.86 16.80
CA PHE A 344 -27.63 -13.53 16.84
C PHE A 344 -27.39 -12.02 17.03
#